data_AF-A0A0G0WJ99-F1
#
_entry.id   AF-A0A0G0WJ99-F1
#
_cell.length_a   1.000
_cell.length_b   1.000
_cell.length_c   1.000
_cell.angle_alpha   90.00
_cell.angle_beta   90.00
_cell.angle_gamma   90.00
#
_symmetry.space_group_name_H-M   'P 1'
#
loop_
_entity.id
_entity.type
_entity.pdbx_description
1 polymer ?
#
loop_
_entity_poly.entity_id
_entity_poly.type
_entity_poly.pdbx_seq_one_letter_code
_entity_poly.pdbx_strand_id
1 'polypeptide(L)'
;MEIESKQQILELKIAELQFRLAVAVRLATTRERQPLDVPTKWSHGKHLVTYEEIVLRKDQADVAAQYLEQTATYLMSLTIKEALKKLYTDPKIHSDSNIVSAYQISRLVRNAFAHSPIRPIWNIDPDCRNKVYSIDDIISLDTNGLEGKPFDWRHYGGLLALFRLSKYVRINLLGDTDTGKNRKISKPNKEIIMQGDLILEQIEKIPDDAVRIDPAKFTDETGIEIVTSPKKG
;
A
#
# COMPACT_ATOMS: atom_id res chain seq x y z
N MET A 1 -7.11 29.89 3.94
CA MET A 1 -7.62 28.85 3.04
C MET A 1 -6.59 28.44 1.97
N GLU A 2 -6.11 29.35 1.10
CA GLU A 2 -5.16 28.95 0.02
C GLU A 2 -3.78 28.47 0.53
N ILE A 3 -3.19 29.17 1.51
CA ILE A 3 -1.90 28.77 2.12
C ILE A 3 -2.02 27.41 2.82
N GLU A 4 -3.13 27.20 3.52
CA GLU A 4 -3.42 25.97 4.25
C GLU A 4 -3.60 24.78 3.29
N SER A 5 -4.32 24.98 2.18
CA SER A 5 -4.46 23.96 1.13
C SER A 5 -3.11 23.57 0.53
N LYS A 6 -2.23 24.54 0.20
CA LYS A 6 -0.88 24.27 -0.33
C LYS A 6 -0.04 23.42 0.63
N GLN A 7 -0.10 23.70 1.92
CA GLN A 7 0.60 22.91 2.93
C GLN A 7 0.06 21.48 3.01
N GLN A 8 -1.27 21.29 2.99
CA GLN A 8 -1.87 19.95 3.01
C GLN A 8 -1.56 19.14 1.75
N ILE A 9 -1.54 19.79 0.58
CA ILE A 9 -1.10 19.19 -0.68
C ILE A 9 0.36 18.70 -0.55
N LEU A 10 1.25 19.51 0.01
CA LEU A 10 2.65 19.13 0.21
C LEU A 10 2.79 17.93 1.16
N GLU A 11 2.07 17.94 2.28
CA GLU A 11 2.06 16.83 3.23
C GLU A 11 1.58 15.52 2.60
N LEU A 12 0.50 15.56 1.79
CA LEU A 12 0.04 14.40 1.03
C LEU A 12 1.09 13.93 0.01
N LYS A 13 1.77 14.84 -0.69
CA LYS A 13 2.87 14.47 -1.60
C LYS A 13 4.03 13.78 -0.87
N ILE A 14 4.36 14.24 0.33
CA ILE A 14 5.40 13.62 1.17
C ILE A 14 4.96 12.22 1.58
N ALA A 15 3.72 12.04 2.05
CA ALA A 15 3.18 10.72 2.39
C ALA A 15 3.16 9.77 1.16
N GLU A 16 2.75 10.27 -0.01
CA GLU A 16 2.83 9.54 -1.28
C GLU A 16 4.27 9.15 -1.67
N LEU A 17 5.27 9.98 -1.34
CA LEU A 17 6.69 9.68 -1.59
C LEU A 17 7.21 8.62 -0.62
N GLN A 18 6.89 8.74 0.68
CA GLN A 18 7.28 7.74 1.67
C GLN A 18 6.68 6.38 1.38
N PHE A 19 5.43 6.34 0.92
CA PHE A 19 4.80 5.12 0.44
C PHE A 19 5.55 4.48 -0.72
N ARG A 20 5.86 5.26 -1.76
CA ARG A 20 6.63 4.77 -2.93
C ARG A 20 8.01 4.26 -2.52
N LEU A 21 8.66 4.93 -1.58
CA LEU A 21 9.94 4.48 -1.02
C LEU A 21 9.79 3.17 -0.25
N ALA A 22 8.76 3.03 0.59
CA ALA A 22 8.50 1.80 1.35
C ALA A 22 8.30 0.59 0.42
N VAL A 23 7.51 0.75 -0.65
CA VAL A 23 7.33 -0.28 -1.68
C VAL A 23 8.65 -0.62 -2.39
N ALA A 24 9.47 0.38 -2.71
CA ALA A 24 10.77 0.15 -3.32
C ALA A 24 11.74 -0.60 -2.39
N VAL A 25 11.74 -0.25 -1.09
CA VAL A 25 12.53 -0.94 -0.06
C VAL A 25 12.04 -2.37 0.13
N ARG A 26 10.73 -2.61 0.16
CA ARG A 26 10.18 -3.96 0.23
C ARG A 26 10.63 -4.81 -0.95
N LEU A 27 10.48 -4.27 -2.15
CA LEU A 27 10.92 -4.96 -3.35
C LEU A 27 12.44 -5.24 -3.33
N ALA A 28 13.26 -4.29 -2.90
CA ALA A 28 14.70 -4.45 -2.84
C ALA A 28 15.13 -5.49 -1.79
N THR A 29 14.48 -5.52 -0.63
CA THR A 29 14.77 -6.47 0.46
C THR A 29 14.33 -7.88 0.12
N THR A 30 13.10 -8.08 -0.38
CA THR A 30 12.60 -9.40 -0.81
C THR A 30 13.46 -10.00 -1.95
N ARG A 31 14.10 -9.14 -2.76
CA ARG A 31 15.00 -9.57 -3.84
C ARG A 31 16.48 -9.62 -3.46
N GLU A 32 16.80 -9.41 -2.20
CA GLU A 32 18.18 -9.36 -1.68
C GLU A 32 19.09 -8.37 -2.41
N ARG A 33 18.52 -7.26 -2.90
CA ARG A 33 19.25 -6.17 -3.58
C ARG A 33 19.43 -4.93 -2.71
N GLN A 34 18.71 -4.83 -1.61
CA GLN A 34 18.85 -3.70 -0.69
C GLN A 34 20.24 -3.75 -0.05
N PRO A 35 21.08 -2.71 -0.20
CA PRO A 35 22.29 -2.58 0.60
C PRO A 35 21.89 -2.51 2.08
N LEU A 36 22.43 -3.42 2.89
CA LEU A 36 22.22 -3.46 4.35
C LEU A 36 23.38 -2.79 5.10
N ASP A 37 24.33 -2.22 4.37
CA ASP A 37 25.42 -1.45 4.95
C ASP A 37 24.87 -0.19 5.62
N VAL A 38 25.30 -0.01 6.86
CA VAL A 38 25.02 1.14 7.70
C VAL A 38 26.35 1.76 8.15
N PRO A 39 26.37 3.02 8.61
CA PRO A 39 27.59 3.62 9.12
C PRO A 39 28.24 2.73 10.19
N THR A 40 29.56 2.52 10.11
CA THR A 40 30.29 1.70 11.09
C THR A 40 30.30 2.34 12.48
N LYS A 41 30.15 3.66 12.52
CA LYS A 41 29.90 4.46 13.72
C LYS A 41 28.98 5.61 13.33
N TRP A 42 27.98 5.88 14.17
CA TRP A 42 27.11 7.03 14.02
C TRP A 42 26.95 7.72 15.37
N SER A 43 27.21 9.02 15.44
CA SER A 43 27.02 9.80 16.65
C SER A 43 26.13 11.02 16.45
N HIS A 44 25.41 11.38 17.50
CA HIS A 44 24.64 12.60 17.61
C HIS A 44 24.77 13.16 19.04
N GLY A 45 25.57 14.21 19.20
CA GLY A 45 25.95 14.73 20.53
C GLY A 45 26.70 13.67 21.34
N LYS A 46 26.15 13.31 22.51
CA LYS A 46 26.71 12.27 23.40
C LYS A 46 26.29 10.84 23.05
N HIS A 47 25.36 10.67 22.12
CA HIS A 47 24.87 9.35 21.72
C HIS A 47 25.77 8.80 20.62
N LEU A 48 26.24 7.58 20.81
CA LEU A 48 27.06 6.84 19.86
C LEU A 48 26.40 5.48 19.64
N VAL A 49 26.37 5.07 18.38
CA VAL A 49 25.90 3.77 17.92
C VAL A 49 27.01 3.11 17.12
N THR A 50 27.29 1.85 17.41
CA THR A 50 28.23 0.99 16.69
C THR A 50 27.55 0.22 15.57
N TYR A 51 28.34 -0.33 14.65
CA TYR A 51 27.82 -1.10 13.53
C TYR A 51 26.95 -2.27 13.98
N GLU A 52 27.42 -3.03 14.97
CA GLU A 52 26.77 -4.23 15.49
C GLU A 52 25.39 -3.94 16.11
N GLU A 53 25.15 -2.71 16.58
CA GLU A 53 23.88 -2.29 17.16
C GLU A 53 22.78 -2.01 16.13
N ILE A 54 23.14 -1.65 14.89
CA ILE A 54 22.17 -1.21 13.86
C ILE A 54 22.18 -2.00 12.56
N VAL A 55 23.19 -2.84 12.34
CA VAL A 55 23.22 -3.69 11.15
C VAL A 55 22.02 -4.65 11.14
N LEU A 56 21.36 -4.76 9.99
CA LEU A 56 20.29 -5.73 9.78
C LEU A 56 20.84 -6.96 9.07
N ARG A 57 20.45 -8.15 9.54
CA ARG A 57 20.56 -9.36 8.74
C ARG A 57 19.51 -9.38 7.63
N LYS A 58 19.70 -10.22 6.62
CA LYS A 58 18.76 -10.38 5.50
C LYS A 58 17.35 -10.75 5.95
N ASP A 59 17.22 -11.70 6.88
CA ASP A 59 15.93 -12.13 7.46
C ASP A 59 15.22 -10.99 8.21
N GLN A 60 15.99 -10.14 8.89
CA GLN A 60 15.45 -8.98 9.60
C GLN A 60 15.02 -7.87 8.64
N ALA A 61 15.74 -7.68 7.54
CA ALA A 61 15.46 -6.62 6.57
C ALA A 61 14.11 -6.80 5.86
N ASP A 62 13.75 -8.02 5.44
CA ASP A 62 12.46 -8.28 4.79
C ASP A 62 11.29 -8.05 5.77
N VAL A 63 11.42 -8.55 7.00
CA VAL A 63 10.43 -8.30 8.07
C VAL A 63 10.30 -6.81 8.37
N ALA A 64 11.42 -6.09 8.52
CA ALA A 64 11.42 -4.65 8.77
C ALA A 64 10.78 -3.87 7.61
N ALA A 65 11.05 -4.26 6.35
CA ALA A 65 10.48 -3.62 5.18
C ALA A 65 8.96 -3.81 5.11
N GLN A 66 8.43 -4.97 5.49
CA GLN A 66 6.98 -5.18 5.61
C GLN A 66 6.34 -4.21 6.62
N TYR A 67 6.96 -4.02 7.79
CA TYR A 67 6.47 -3.07 8.79
C TYR A 67 6.67 -1.60 8.38
N LEU A 68 7.65 -1.32 7.53
CA LEU A 68 7.82 0.00 6.93
C LEU A 68 6.65 0.34 6.01
N GLU A 69 6.15 -0.62 5.21
CA GLU A 69 4.93 -0.44 4.39
C GLU A 69 3.69 -0.20 5.26
N GLN A 70 3.55 -0.93 6.37
CA GLN A 70 2.48 -0.69 7.34
C GLN A 70 2.55 0.71 7.94
N THR A 71 3.75 1.18 8.30
CA THR A 71 3.96 2.53 8.82
C THR A 71 3.61 3.59 7.78
N ALA A 72 3.97 3.38 6.51
CA ALA A 72 3.59 4.26 5.42
C ALA A 72 2.06 4.31 5.21
N THR A 73 1.37 3.18 5.42
CA THR A 73 -0.10 3.09 5.39
C THR A 73 -0.72 3.96 6.48
N TYR A 74 -0.24 3.77 7.71
CA TYR A 74 -0.68 4.56 8.85
C TYR A 74 -0.49 6.05 8.58
N LEU A 75 0.72 6.46 8.17
CA LEU A 75 1.02 7.86 7.90
C LEU A 75 0.11 8.42 6.81
N MET A 76 -0.06 7.72 5.70
CA MET A 76 -0.91 8.19 4.59
C MET A 76 -2.37 8.37 5.04
N SER A 77 -2.92 7.39 5.78
CA SER A 77 -4.28 7.49 6.33
C SER A 77 -4.43 8.68 7.29
N LEU A 78 -3.42 8.93 8.14
CA LEU A 78 -3.39 10.08 9.03
C LEU A 78 -3.34 11.39 8.25
N THR A 79 -2.47 11.50 7.24
CA THR A 79 -2.31 12.72 6.45
C THR A 79 -3.58 13.05 5.66
N ILE A 80 -4.24 12.05 5.05
CA ILE A 80 -5.54 12.25 4.39
C ILE A 80 -6.58 12.80 5.36
N LYS A 81 -6.72 12.17 6.53
CA LYS A 81 -7.68 12.58 7.55
C LYS A 81 -7.42 14.01 8.04
N GLU A 82 -6.17 14.37 8.33
CA GLU A 82 -5.82 15.73 8.79
C GLU A 82 -6.01 16.78 7.69
N ALA A 83 -5.71 16.46 6.43
CA ALA A 83 -5.95 17.34 5.30
C ALA A 83 -7.44 17.69 5.15
N LEU A 84 -8.31 16.69 5.23
CA LEU A 84 -9.76 16.88 5.16
C LEU A 84 -10.30 17.65 6.37
N LYS A 85 -9.80 17.35 7.58
CA LYS A 85 -10.22 18.04 8.80
C LYS A 85 -9.86 19.53 8.80
N LYS A 86 -8.75 19.91 8.17
CA LYS A 86 -8.34 21.32 8.03
C LYS A 86 -9.16 22.07 6.98
N LEU A 87 -9.55 21.38 5.90
CA LEU A 87 -10.26 22.02 4.79
C LEU A 87 -11.77 22.15 5.03
N TYR A 88 -12.37 21.19 5.75
CA TYR A 88 -13.81 21.14 5.99
C TYR A 88 -14.10 21.26 7.48
N THR A 89 -15.06 22.12 7.84
CA THR A 89 -15.44 22.37 9.25
C THR A 89 -15.90 21.08 9.95
N ASP A 90 -16.69 20.26 9.27
CA ASP A 90 -17.07 18.94 9.74
C ASP A 90 -17.14 17.93 8.57
N PRO A 91 -16.02 17.26 8.24
CA PRO A 91 -16.00 16.30 7.13
C PRO A 91 -16.83 15.04 7.42
N LYS A 92 -17.26 14.80 8.66
CA LYS A 92 -18.03 13.60 9.05
C LYS A 92 -19.47 13.66 8.58
N ILE A 93 -20.06 14.85 8.53
CA ILE A 93 -21.46 15.11 8.16
C ILE A 93 -21.58 16.01 6.93
N HIS A 94 -20.51 16.11 6.13
CA HIS A 94 -20.48 16.91 4.92
C HIS A 94 -21.53 16.45 3.91
N SER A 95 -22.09 17.37 3.11
CA SER A 95 -23.12 17.04 2.11
C SER A 95 -22.59 16.21 0.95
N ASP A 96 -21.32 16.39 0.57
CA ASP A 96 -20.62 15.55 -0.40
C ASP A 96 -20.19 14.21 0.21
N SER A 97 -20.79 13.13 -0.28
CA SER A 97 -20.48 11.75 0.13
C SER A 97 -19.03 11.33 -0.11
N ASN A 98 -18.31 11.92 -1.07
CA ASN A 98 -16.91 11.61 -1.32
C ASN A 98 -16.01 12.16 -0.22
N ILE A 99 -16.32 13.36 0.29
CA ILE A 99 -15.62 13.94 1.44
C ILE A 99 -15.85 13.09 2.68
N VAL A 100 -17.11 12.70 2.94
CA VAL A 100 -17.45 11.82 4.07
C VAL A 100 -16.73 10.47 3.96
N SER A 101 -16.76 9.84 2.79
CA SER A 101 -16.13 8.53 2.56
C SER A 101 -14.60 8.61 2.69
N ALA A 102 -13.95 9.60 2.07
CA ALA A 102 -12.51 9.79 2.18
C ALA A 102 -12.09 10.01 3.64
N TYR A 103 -12.84 10.84 4.36
CA TYR A 103 -12.58 11.12 5.77
C TYR A 103 -12.78 9.89 6.64
N GLN A 104 -13.89 9.17 6.47
CA GLN A 104 -14.19 8.01 7.32
C GLN A 104 -13.24 6.85 7.07
N ILE A 105 -12.93 6.53 5.81
CA ILE A 105 -11.99 5.45 5.49
C ILE A 105 -10.61 5.77 6.08
N SER A 106 -10.09 6.98 5.82
CA SER A 106 -8.77 7.38 6.33
C SER A 106 -8.73 7.40 7.86
N ARG A 107 -9.80 7.87 8.52
CA ARG A 107 -9.93 7.87 9.98
C ARG A 107 -9.99 6.46 10.57
N LEU A 108 -10.78 5.55 10.00
CA LEU A 108 -10.94 4.18 10.48
C LEU A 108 -9.66 3.37 10.28
N VAL A 109 -9.00 3.49 9.11
CA VAL A 109 -7.69 2.88 8.88
C VAL A 109 -6.69 3.40 9.92
N ARG A 110 -6.57 4.72 10.09
CA ARG A 110 -5.70 5.32 11.11
C ARG A 110 -5.99 4.77 12.51
N ASN A 111 -7.26 4.65 12.88
CA ASN A 111 -7.65 4.17 14.21
C ASN A 111 -7.23 2.72 14.44
N ALA A 112 -7.23 1.89 13.40
CA ALA A 112 -6.79 0.50 13.53
C ALA A 112 -5.32 0.38 13.96
N PHE A 113 -4.47 1.32 13.53
CA PHE A 113 -3.05 1.39 13.89
C PHE A 113 -2.78 2.17 15.18
N ALA A 114 -3.70 3.04 15.61
CA ALA A 114 -3.44 4.04 16.66
C ALA A 114 -3.04 3.44 18.02
N HIS A 115 -3.52 2.23 18.33
CA HIS A 115 -3.19 1.54 19.58
C HIS A 115 -2.03 0.55 19.43
N SER A 116 -1.87 -0.04 18.25
CA SER A 116 -0.87 -1.08 17.98
C SER A 116 -0.44 -1.02 16.51
N PRO A 117 0.61 -0.25 16.18
CA PRO A 117 1.08 -0.14 14.80
C PRO A 117 1.63 -1.45 14.23
N ILE A 118 2.14 -2.35 15.09
CA ILE A 118 2.73 -3.65 14.70
C ILE A 118 1.64 -4.72 14.55
N ARG A 119 0.57 -4.66 15.34
CA ARG A 119 -0.55 -5.60 15.28
C ARG A 119 -1.86 -4.81 15.28
N PRO A 120 -2.18 -4.12 14.18
CA PRO A 120 -3.35 -3.28 14.10
C PRO A 120 -4.63 -4.10 14.20
N ILE A 121 -5.63 -3.54 14.87
CA ILE A 121 -6.96 -4.14 15.10
C ILE A 121 -7.98 -3.06 14.80
N TRP A 122 -9.01 -3.40 14.04
CA TRP A 122 -10.11 -2.47 13.77
C TRP A 122 -10.77 -1.99 15.05
N ASN A 123 -10.83 -0.67 15.21
CA ASN A 123 -11.56 0.02 16.26
C ASN A 123 -12.56 0.97 15.58
N ILE A 124 -13.80 0.49 15.45
CA ILE A 124 -14.90 1.09 14.69
C ILE A 124 -15.88 1.71 15.68
N ASP A 125 -15.96 3.04 15.65
CA ASP A 125 -16.92 3.77 16.46
C ASP A 125 -18.36 3.29 16.21
N PRO A 126 -19.24 3.28 17.23
CA PRO A 126 -20.60 2.75 17.12
C PRO A 126 -21.39 3.29 15.93
N ASP A 127 -21.22 4.57 15.59
CA ASP A 127 -21.91 5.23 14.49
C ASP A 127 -21.32 4.94 13.10
N CYS A 128 -20.19 4.23 13.03
CA CYS A 128 -19.53 3.81 11.80
C CYS A 128 -19.67 2.31 11.53
N ARG A 129 -20.27 1.55 12.45
CA ARG A 129 -20.50 0.10 12.31
C ARG A 129 -21.59 -0.20 11.28
N ASN A 130 -21.43 -1.30 10.56
CA ASN A 130 -22.39 -1.79 9.55
C ASN A 130 -22.70 -0.74 8.46
N LYS A 131 -21.66 -0.04 7.99
CA LYS A 131 -21.73 0.97 6.95
C LYS A 131 -20.74 0.66 5.85
N VAL A 132 -21.08 1.09 4.64
CA VAL A 132 -20.18 1.08 3.50
C VAL A 132 -19.79 2.52 3.20
N TYR A 133 -18.49 2.79 3.19
CA TYR A 133 -17.91 4.03 2.71
C TYR A 133 -17.23 3.73 1.39
N SER A 134 -17.51 4.51 0.35
CA SER A 134 -16.96 4.24 -0.99
C SER A 134 -16.80 5.50 -1.81
N ILE A 135 -15.73 5.51 -2.60
CA ILE A 135 -15.51 6.45 -3.71
C ILE A 135 -15.28 5.58 -4.93
N ASP A 136 -16.12 5.80 -5.94
CA ASP A 136 -16.19 4.97 -7.14
C ASP A 136 -14.82 4.84 -7.81
N ASP A 137 -14.46 3.61 -8.22
CA ASP A 137 -13.16 3.22 -8.81
C ASP A 137 -11.89 3.53 -7.99
N ILE A 138 -12.00 4.10 -6.78
CA ILE A 138 -10.87 4.50 -5.95
C ILE A 138 -10.69 3.58 -4.75
N ILE A 139 -11.70 3.49 -3.88
CA ILE A 139 -11.62 2.75 -2.61
C ILE A 139 -13.02 2.49 -2.04
N SER A 140 -13.21 1.36 -1.37
CA SER A 140 -14.42 1.05 -0.61
C SER A 140 -14.03 0.34 0.69
N LEU A 141 -14.77 0.58 1.78
CA LEU A 141 -14.63 -0.10 3.06
C LEU A 141 -16.03 -0.44 3.58
N ASP A 142 -16.33 -1.73 3.68
CA ASP A 142 -17.49 -2.26 4.40
C ASP A 142 -17.09 -2.56 5.85
N THR A 143 -17.70 -1.87 6.80
CA THR A 143 -17.38 -2.01 8.23
C THR A 143 -18.15 -3.13 8.93
N ASN A 144 -19.00 -3.87 8.21
CA ASN A 144 -19.77 -4.97 8.77
C ASN A 144 -18.85 -6.05 9.38
N GLY A 145 -19.04 -6.31 10.67
CA GLY A 145 -18.27 -7.34 11.39
C GLY A 145 -16.78 -7.07 11.57
N LEU A 146 -16.29 -5.86 11.25
CA LEU A 146 -14.86 -5.53 11.39
C LEU A 146 -14.45 -5.20 12.82
N GLU A 147 -15.35 -4.75 13.68
CA GLU A 147 -15.00 -4.34 15.06
C GLU A 147 -14.19 -5.42 15.81
N GLY A 148 -13.03 -5.04 16.34
CA GLY A 148 -12.13 -5.94 17.07
C GLY A 148 -11.42 -7.00 16.22
N LYS A 149 -11.62 -7.02 14.90
CA LYS A 149 -10.91 -7.95 14.00
C LYS A 149 -9.48 -7.47 13.74
N PRO A 150 -8.53 -8.39 13.52
CA PRO A 150 -7.23 -8.04 12.97
C PRO A 150 -7.39 -7.19 11.71
N PHE A 151 -6.62 -6.11 11.63
CA PHE A 151 -6.60 -5.28 10.44
C PHE A 151 -6.07 -6.10 9.25
N ASP A 152 -6.75 -5.96 8.12
CA ASP A 152 -6.39 -6.63 6.88
C ASP A 152 -6.58 -5.65 5.73
N TRP A 153 -5.56 -5.55 4.88
CA TRP A 153 -5.55 -4.66 3.73
C TRP A 153 -6.67 -5.00 2.73
N ARG A 154 -7.10 -6.28 2.69
CA ARG A 154 -8.17 -6.76 1.80
C ARG A 154 -9.52 -6.10 2.09
N HIS A 155 -9.75 -5.64 3.31
CA HIS A 155 -11.01 -4.97 3.67
C HIS A 155 -11.24 -3.63 2.94
N TYR A 156 -10.19 -3.03 2.33
CA TYR A 156 -10.32 -1.78 1.60
C TYR A 156 -9.64 -1.73 0.22
N GLY A 157 -9.23 -2.88 -0.34
CA GLY A 157 -8.47 -2.93 -1.59
C GLY A 157 -6.97 -2.64 -1.44
N GLY A 158 -6.50 -2.59 -0.19
CA GLY A 158 -5.10 -2.56 0.21
C GLY A 158 -4.35 -1.26 -0.07
N LEU A 159 -3.03 -1.35 0.05
CA LEU A 159 -2.10 -0.23 -0.01
C LEU A 159 -2.30 0.66 -1.25
N LEU A 160 -2.57 0.04 -2.40
CA LEU A 160 -2.79 0.74 -3.65
C LEU A 160 -4.08 1.59 -3.63
N ALA A 161 -5.16 1.09 -3.03
CA ALA A 161 -6.41 1.83 -2.91
C ALA A 161 -6.23 3.07 -2.03
N LEU A 162 -5.48 2.96 -0.93
CA LEU A 162 -5.17 4.10 -0.06
C LEU A 162 -4.28 5.13 -0.78
N PHE A 163 -3.29 4.68 -1.56
CA PHE A 163 -2.48 5.56 -2.40
C PHE A 163 -3.32 6.30 -3.45
N ARG A 164 -4.29 5.61 -4.08
CA ARG A 164 -5.25 6.26 -4.99
C ARG A 164 -6.15 7.25 -4.27
N LEU A 165 -6.62 6.93 -3.07
CA LEU A 165 -7.38 7.86 -2.23
C LEU A 165 -6.57 9.12 -1.92
N SER A 166 -5.30 8.99 -1.55
CA SER A 166 -4.41 10.15 -1.33
C SER A 166 -4.35 11.06 -2.55
N LYS A 167 -4.14 10.49 -3.74
CA LYS A 167 -4.12 11.25 -4.99
C LYS A 167 -5.48 11.90 -5.31
N TYR A 168 -6.57 11.16 -5.11
CA TYR A 168 -7.93 11.68 -5.31
C TYR A 168 -8.18 12.88 -4.41
N VAL A 169 -7.90 12.77 -3.11
CA VAL A 169 -8.07 13.88 -2.15
C VAL A 169 -7.25 15.09 -2.59
N ARG A 170 -5.97 14.88 -2.92
CA ARG A 170 -5.08 15.96 -3.36
C ARG A 170 -5.56 16.68 -4.63
N ILE A 171 -5.96 15.94 -5.66
CA ILE A 171 -6.32 16.48 -6.97
C ILE A 171 -7.76 16.99 -6.98
N ASN A 172 -8.70 16.18 -6.53
CA ASN A 172 -10.13 16.41 -6.68
C ASN A 172 -10.74 17.23 -5.54
N LEU A 173 -10.21 17.12 -4.32
CA LEU A 173 -10.78 17.83 -3.15
C LEU A 173 -9.95 19.06 -2.76
N LEU A 174 -8.63 18.99 -2.89
CA LEU A 174 -7.72 20.10 -2.54
C LEU A 174 -7.29 20.96 -3.75
N GLY A 175 -7.57 20.51 -4.98
CA GLY A 175 -7.33 21.27 -6.20
C GLY A 175 -5.89 21.30 -6.70
N ASP A 176 -5.07 20.29 -6.38
CA ASP A 176 -3.71 20.19 -6.90
C ASP A 176 -3.70 19.89 -8.41
N THR A 177 -3.00 20.71 -9.17
CA THR A 177 -2.87 20.59 -10.63
C THR A 177 -1.75 19.64 -11.06
N ASP A 178 -0.83 19.28 -10.17
CA ASP A 178 0.24 18.31 -10.45
C ASP A 178 -0.29 16.87 -10.39
N THR A 179 -0.84 16.41 -11.51
CA THR A 179 -1.31 15.02 -11.65
C THR A 179 -0.16 14.00 -11.78
N GLY A 180 1.09 14.45 -11.93
CA GLY A 180 2.26 13.63 -12.21
C GLY A 180 2.36 13.11 -13.65
N LYS A 181 1.42 13.48 -14.55
CA LYS A 181 1.40 13.03 -15.96
C LYS A 181 2.63 13.45 -16.78
N ASN A 182 3.25 14.57 -16.43
CA ASN A 182 4.38 15.14 -17.18
C ASN A 182 5.75 14.76 -16.60
N ARG A 183 5.82 13.80 -15.68
CA ARG A 183 7.09 13.38 -15.09
C ARG A 183 7.89 12.57 -16.11
N LYS A 184 9.13 12.97 -16.38
CA LYS A 184 10.11 12.13 -17.08
C LYS A 184 10.55 11.03 -16.12
N ILE A 185 10.00 9.82 -16.30
CA ILE A 185 10.33 8.64 -15.50
C ILE A 185 11.16 7.70 -16.39
N SER A 186 12.30 7.24 -15.89
CA SER A 186 13.09 6.20 -16.57
C SER A 186 12.31 4.89 -16.61
N LYS A 187 12.41 4.15 -17.71
CA LYS A 187 11.84 2.80 -17.77
C LYS A 187 12.58 1.91 -16.76
N PRO A 188 11.86 1.03 -16.05
CA PRO A 188 12.52 0.06 -15.17
C PRO A 188 13.34 -0.91 -16.01
N ASN A 189 14.49 -1.35 -15.48
CA ASN A 189 15.34 -2.35 -16.15
C ASN A 189 14.71 -3.76 -16.18
N LYS A 190 13.73 -4.02 -15.31
CA LYS A 190 13.05 -5.30 -15.13
C LYS A 190 11.56 -5.05 -14.91
N GLU A 191 10.72 -5.86 -15.54
CA GLU A 191 9.27 -5.83 -15.33
C GLU A 191 8.93 -6.67 -14.09
N ILE A 192 8.38 -6.00 -13.08
CA ILE A 192 8.03 -6.58 -11.79
C ILE A 192 6.56 -6.28 -11.55
N ILE A 193 5.80 -7.31 -11.22
CA ILE A 193 4.37 -7.24 -10.95
C ILE A 193 4.17 -7.53 -9.46
N MET A 194 3.46 -6.64 -8.78
CA MET A 194 3.06 -6.84 -7.38
C MET A 194 1.54 -7.04 -7.33
N GLN A 195 1.09 -8.17 -6.78
CA GLN A 195 -0.32 -8.51 -6.62
C GLN A 195 -0.62 -8.83 -5.15
N GLY A 196 -1.12 -7.82 -4.42
CA GLY A 196 -1.17 -7.91 -2.96
C GLY A 196 0.24 -8.01 -2.40
N ASP A 197 0.51 -9.04 -1.59
CA ASP A 197 1.85 -9.32 -1.03
C ASP A 197 2.72 -10.18 -1.96
N LEU A 198 2.21 -10.61 -3.12
CA LEU A 198 2.96 -11.41 -4.08
C LEU A 198 3.81 -10.52 -4.99
N ILE A 199 5.11 -10.80 -5.07
CA ILE A 199 6.05 -10.13 -5.98
C ILE A 199 6.48 -11.12 -7.06
N LEU A 200 6.18 -10.80 -8.32
CA LEU A 200 6.49 -11.59 -9.50
C LEU A 200 7.47 -10.82 -10.39
N GLU A 201 8.46 -11.51 -10.95
CA GLU A 201 9.33 -10.98 -12.00
C GLU A 201 8.98 -11.67 -13.31
N GLN A 202 8.81 -10.89 -14.37
CA GLN A 202 8.66 -11.44 -15.70
C GLN A 202 10.04 -11.86 -16.21
N ILE A 203 10.25 -13.18 -16.35
CA ILE A 203 11.57 -13.77 -16.62
C ILE A 203 11.83 -13.83 -18.13
N GLU A 204 10.80 -14.13 -18.94
CA GLU A 204 10.89 -14.19 -20.40
C GLU A 204 9.55 -13.77 -21.01
N LYS A 205 9.58 -12.91 -22.02
CA LYS A 205 8.43 -12.78 -22.93
C LYS A 205 8.48 -14.03 -23.79
N ILE A 206 7.40 -14.80 -23.84
CA ILE A 206 7.29 -15.94 -24.77
C ILE A 206 7.70 -15.40 -26.15
N PRO A 207 8.72 -15.98 -26.81
CA PRO A 207 9.13 -15.55 -28.13
C PRO A 207 7.95 -15.54 -29.08
N ASP A 208 7.86 -14.55 -29.98
CA ASP A 208 6.74 -14.46 -30.93
C ASP A 208 6.66 -15.71 -31.84
N ASP A 209 7.76 -16.45 -31.97
CA ASP A 209 7.90 -17.71 -32.70
C ASP A 209 7.73 -18.97 -31.85
N ALA A 210 7.38 -18.84 -30.56
CA ALA A 210 7.17 -20.00 -29.70
C ALA A 210 6.00 -20.87 -30.21
N VAL A 211 6.32 -22.11 -30.58
CA VAL A 211 5.32 -23.08 -31.04
C VAL A 211 4.47 -23.52 -29.85
N ARG A 212 3.15 -23.34 -29.98
CA ARG A 212 2.17 -23.76 -28.97
C ARG A 212 2.20 -25.28 -28.86
N ILE A 213 2.74 -25.81 -27.76
CA ILE A 213 2.77 -27.25 -27.54
C ILE A 213 1.40 -27.72 -27.07
N ASP A 214 0.88 -28.76 -27.68
CA ASP A 214 -0.34 -29.44 -27.25
C ASP A 214 -0.06 -30.26 -25.98
N PRO A 215 -0.68 -29.93 -24.82
CA PRO A 215 -0.46 -30.65 -23.58
C PRO A 215 -0.79 -32.15 -23.70
N ALA A 216 -1.67 -32.54 -24.62
CA ALA A 216 -2.04 -33.94 -24.85
C ALA A 216 -0.90 -34.79 -25.44
N LYS A 217 0.20 -34.16 -25.89
CA LYS A 217 1.38 -34.84 -26.44
C LYS A 217 2.51 -35.03 -25.43
N PHE A 218 2.36 -34.51 -24.21
CA PHE A 218 3.28 -34.82 -23.11
C PHE A 218 2.80 -36.08 -22.40
N THR A 219 3.22 -37.25 -22.89
CA THR A 219 3.30 -38.45 -22.06
C THR A 219 4.49 -38.27 -21.13
N ASP A 220 4.28 -38.38 -19.84
CA ASP A 220 5.38 -38.47 -18.89
C ASP A 220 6.22 -39.73 -19.19
N GLU A 221 7.53 -39.68 -18.97
CA GLU A 221 8.39 -40.88 -19.06
C GLU A 221 8.02 -41.93 -17.99
N THR A 222 7.07 -41.61 -17.10
CA THR A 222 6.52 -42.51 -16.09
C THR A 222 5.26 -43.27 -16.52
N GLY A 223 4.66 -42.95 -17.68
CA GLY A 223 3.50 -43.68 -18.21
C GLY A 223 2.26 -43.61 -17.31
N ILE A 224 2.07 -42.54 -16.54
CA ILE A 224 0.91 -42.38 -15.67
C ILE A 224 -0.12 -41.47 -16.35
N GLU A 225 -1.20 -42.07 -16.84
CA GLU A 225 -2.37 -41.33 -17.33
C GLU A 225 -2.94 -40.45 -16.22
N ILE A 226 -2.85 -39.12 -16.38
CA ILE A 226 -3.62 -38.18 -15.57
C ILE A 226 -5.06 -38.23 -16.10
N VAL A 227 -5.91 -38.99 -15.42
CA VAL A 227 -7.36 -39.01 -15.64
C VAL A 227 -7.91 -37.61 -15.39
N THR A 228 -8.31 -36.92 -16.44
CA THR A 228 -9.10 -35.68 -16.32
C THR A 228 -10.57 -36.04 -16.17
N SER A 229 -11.16 -35.64 -15.05
CA SER A 229 -12.56 -35.89 -14.68
C SER A 229 -13.56 -35.41 -15.75
N PRO A 230 -14.73 -36.06 -15.87
CA PRO A 230 -15.65 -35.84 -16.98
C PRO A 230 -16.35 -34.48 -16.92
N LYS A 231 -16.56 -33.90 -18.12
CA LYS A 231 -17.40 -32.72 -18.35
C LYS A 231 -18.80 -32.95 -17.76
N LYS A 232 -19.21 -32.06 -16.85
CA LYS A 232 -20.62 -31.93 -16.44
C LYS A 232 -21.44 -31.46 -17.64
N GLY A 233 -22.56 -32.15 -17.90
CA GLY A 233 -23.64 -31.68 -18.75
C GLY A 233 -24.45 -30.57 -18.09
#